data_AF-X0JTF2-F1
#
_entry.id   AF-X0JTF2-F1
#
_cell.length_a   1.000
_cell.length_b   1.000
_cell.length_c   1.000
_cell.angle_alpha   90.00
_cell.angle_beta   90.00
_cell.angle_gamma   90.00
#
_symmetry.space_group_name_H-M   'P 1'
#
loop_
_entity.id
_entity.type
_entity.pdbx_description
1 polymer ?
#
loop_
_entity_poly.entity_id
_entity_poly.type
_entity_poly.pdbx_seq_one_letter_code
_entity_poly.pdbx_strand_id
1 'polypeptide(L)'
;MPSIDADTPLPSSEGIMETSSSPASPINRQRTPSVSITPPSGRARGESHGLTSAIGNIRLSDTNGRATLSPEPRRSRNGTPRRRRSSTGAVEQHDVADEELPDDAFHSPEFQGAFRDAKQLMSNIQSVLGSSNIHEAHESTMRKLHEDAGRLSAFEYPATRTVGFVGDSGVGKSSLLNSLLDTKGLARTSNNGEACTCVVTEYHYHNRDTLDIRVNLFSIEELQDQLGRLLQVYRTFELHRDEITDAAERQDMEANARVAKDTFRAMFRGRLTDKAFLIRESYDDVLDRLTRWAADAMPSPLRTCHTGLSPQACSNTLMELSSEPASRDMPATWPYIRSIKVSLSAHILSRGLILVDLPGLRDLNSARRIITERYLLECNEIFAICNIGRAATDEGVHQVFDLADRARLSNVGIVCTRSDDIDPEESIRDWPGRSARHIEQLLENIETANKEIEELQAEIEDYGASDLSEQERQELAECWEDQRQASIRKQNYDFELKEYLITTRNRIIIDSLTNTYAGRVTDARVFCVSNTIYWQNRTARKSEAKRYLDLSGILQVRKHCISIVANSQRRIATQYMKDQIPALLADIELWVQSGARTASEERREALCQTLDSVERRLRKV
;
A
#
# COMPACT_ATOMS: atom_id res chain seq x y z
N MET A 1 38.65 -27.24 -25.79
CA MET A 1 39.78 -28.15 -26.11
C MET A 1 41.04 -27.61 -25.44
N PRO A 2 41.92 -28.47 -24.88
CA PRO A 2 41.77 -29.92 -24.62
C PRO A 2 40.71 -30.17 -23.50
N SER A 3 40.78 -31.15 -22.60
CA SER A 3 40.65 -32.63 -22.75
C SER A 3 39.61 -33.08 -21.69
N ILE A 4 38.74 -34.09 -21.88
CA ILE A 4 38.94 -35.55 -21.96
C ILE A 4 39.70 -36.13 -20.76
N ASP A 5 38.98 -36.68 -19.78
CA ASP A 5 38.85 -38.14 -19.63
C ASP A 5 37.62 -38.52 -18.77
N ALA A 6 37.18 -39.77 -18.85
CA ALA A 6 36.03 -40.31 -18.14
C ALA A 6 36.40 -41.62 -17.45
N ASP A 7 35.85 -41.91 -16.26
CA ASP A 7 35.38 -43.28 -15.97
C ASP A 7 34.51 -43.42 -14.70
N THR A 8 33.52 -44.30 -14.87
CA THR A 8 32.60 -45.06 -13.99
C THR A 8 33.25 -45.72 -12.73
N PRO A 9 32.54 -46.35 -11.74
CA PRO A 9 31.09 -46.64 -11.62
C PRO A 9 30.42 -46.53 -10.21
N LEU A 10 29.11 -46.87 -10.16
CA LEU A 10 28.37 -47.31 -8.96
C LEU A 10 28.80 -48.73 -8.50
N PRO A 11 28.52 -49.09 -7.23
CA PRO A 11 27.69 -50.30 -7.07
C PRO A 11 26.65 -50.27 -5.91
N SER A 12 25.55 -50.97 -6.19
CA SER A 12 24.63 -51.74 -5.30
C SER A 12 25.38 -52.71 -4.34
N SER A 13 24.83 -53.34 -3.30
CA SER A 13 23.48 -53.44 -2.66
C SER A 13 23.56 -54.29 -1.37
N GLU A 14 22.44 -54.37 -0.62
CA GLU A 14 22.09 -55.42 0.39
C GLU A 14 22.87 -55.49 1.73
N GLY A 15 22.16 -55.93 2.79
CA GLY A 15 22.75 -56.19 4.12
C GLY A 15 21.79 -56.12 5.30
N ILE A 16 20.87 -57.09 5.44
CA ILE A 16 19.98 -57.23 6.61
C ILE A 16 20.71 -57.97 7.74
N MET A 17 20.70 -57.47 8.99
CA MET A 17 20.34 -58.28 10.18
C MET A 17 20.20 -57.50 11.50
N GLU A 18 19.39 -58.08 12.38
CA GLU A 18 18.99 -57.58 13.70
C GLU A 18 20.10 -57.71 14.75
N THR A 19 20.08 -56.87 15.80
CA THR A 19 20.30 -57.34 17.18
C THR A 19 19.54 -56.47 18.19
N SER A 20 19.13 -57.09 19.29
CA SER A 20 18.23 -56.56 20.31
C SER A 20 18.96 -55.99 21.52
N SER A 21 18.36 -54.99 22.19
CA SER A 21 18.29 -54.92 23.66
C SER A 21 17.44 -53.74 24.15
N SER A 22 16.67 -53.98 25.22
CA SER A 22 15.97 -52.96 26.04
C SER A 22 16.42 -53.10 27.50
N PRO A 23 16.24 -52.07 28.34
CA PRO A 23 15.08 -52.06 29.28
C PRO A 23 14.33 -50.69 29.26
N ALA A 24 12.99 -50.61 29.33
CA ALA A 24 12.10 -50.79 30.51
C ALA A 24 12.39 -49.77 31.66
N SER A 25 11.46 -48.98 32.24
CA SER A 25 9.97 -48.83 32.21
C SER A 25 9.59 -47.54 33.02
N PRO A 26 8.33 -47.24 33.40
CA PRO A 26 7.08 -47.07 32.64
C PRO A 26 6.31 -45.74 32.95
N ILE A 27 5.34 -45.31 32.12
CA ILE A 27 4.31 -44.32 32.52
C ILE A 27 2.88 -44.82 32.21
N ASN A 28 1.97 -44.40 33.09
CA ASN A 28 0.63 -44.90 33.42
C ASN A 28 -0.43 -44.87 32.30
N ARG A 29 -1.44 -45.75 32.41
CA ARG A 29 -2.68 -45.77 31.60
C ARG A 29 -3.86 -45.19 32.38
N GLN A 30 -4.73 -44.42 31.74
CA GLN A 30 -6.13 -44.27 32.19
C GLN A 30 -7.13 -44.39 31.04
N ARG A 31 -8.35 -44.83 31.37
CA ARG A 31 -9.40 -45.28 30.45
C ARG A 31 -10.47 -44.21 30.23
N THR A 32 -11.12 -44.29 29.08
CA THR A 32 -12.43 -43.67 28.81
C THR A 32 -13.57 -44.32 29.63
N PRO A 33 -14.58 -43.56 30.06
CA PRO A 33 -15.89 -44.08 30.44
C PRO A 33 -16.92 -43.86 29.33
N SER A 34 -17.73 -44.87 29.05
CA SER A 34 -18.95 -44.76 28.24
C SER A 34 -20.16 -44.54 29.15
N VAL A 35 -21.10 -43.67 28.74
CA VAL A 35 -22.38 -43.46 29.43
C VAL A 35 -23.52 -43.51 28.41
N SER A 36 -24.50 -44.36 28.69
CA SER A 36 -25.76 -44.50 27.96
C SER A 36 -26.84 -43.57 28.53
N ILE A 37 -27.66 -42.96 27.68
CA ILE A 37 -28.81 -42.14 28.10
C ILE A 37 -30.06 -42.53 27.30
N THR A 38 -31.11 -42.87 28.04
CA THR A 38 -32.46 -43.20 27.54
C THR A 38 -33.32 -41.92 27.50
N PRO A 39 -34.18 -41.69 26.49
CA PRO A 39 -34.88 -40.42 26.35
C PRO A 39 -36.15 -40.31 27.22
N PRO A 40 -36.49 -39.12 27.75
CA PRO A 40 -37.79 -38.85 28.34
C PRO A 40 -38.84 -38.48 27.27
N SER A 41 -40.04 -39.04 27.40
CA SER A 41 -41.17 -38.76 26.52
C SER A 41 -41.92 -37.48 26.92
N GLY A 42 -41.95 -36.47 26.05
CA GLY A 42 -42.74 -35.24 26.24
C GLY A 42 -43.41 -34.81 24.94
N ARG A 43 -44.74 -34.61 24.95
CA ARG A 43 -45.50 -34.15 23.78
C ARG A 43 -45.50 -32.62 23.68
N ALA A 44 -44.99 -32.08 22.58
CA ALA A 44 -45.27 -30.72 22.13
C ALA A 44 -45.66 -30.73 20.64
N ARG A 45 -46.96 -30.80 20.34
CA ARG A 45 -47.52 -30.52 19.01
C ARG A 45 -48.07 -29.09 19.03
N GLY A 46 -47.40 -28.13 18.40
CA GLY A 46 -47.88 -26.74 18.41
C GLY A 46 -47.19 -25.68 17.55
N GLU A 47 -45.93 -25.86 17.11
CA GLU A 47 -45.14 -24.70 16.62
C GLU A 47 -44.60 -24.81 15.18
N SER A 48 -44.77 -25.95 14.51
CA SER A 48 -44.04 -26.24 13.26
C SER A 48 -44.61 -25.64 11.96
N HIS A 49 -45.51 -24.66 12.01
CA HIS A 49 -46.05 -23.99 10.81
C HIS A 49 -45.36 -22.65 10.46
N GLY A 50 -44.63 -22.05 11.40
CA GLY A 50 -43.96 -20.75 11.18
C GLY A 50 -42.78 -20.83 10.21
N LEU A 51 -41.90 -21.81 10.39
CA LEU A 51 -40.63 -21.94 9.65
C LEU A 51 -40.82 -22.05 8.13
N THR A 52 -41.72 -22.92 7.67
CA THR A 52 -41.97 -23.11 6.23
C THR A 52 -42.68 -21.92 5.59
N SER A 53 -43.54 -21.23 6.34
CA SER A 53 -44.23 -20.01 5.88
C SER A 53 -43.29 -18.79 5.81
N ALA A 54 -42.38 -18.64 6.77
CA ALA A 54 -41.39 -17.58 6.76
C ALA A 54 -40.43 -17.67 5.57
N ILE A 55 -40.02 -18.90 5.19
CA ILE A 55 -39.10 -19.15 4.07
C ILE A 55 -39.82 -19.07 2.71
N GLY A 56 -41.07 -19.55 2.62
CA GLY A 56 -41.88 -19.44 1.40
C GLY A 56 -42.28 -18.01 1.02
N ASN A 57 -42.26 -17.07 1.98
CA ASN A 57 -42.61 -15.67 1.77
C ASN A 57 -41.45 -14.78 1.29
N ILE A 58 -40.29 -15.35 0.91
CA ILE A 58 -39.18 -14.62 0.29
C ILE A 58 -39.54 -14.25 -1.17
N ARG A 59 -40.48 -13.32 -1.32
CA ARG A 59 -40.55 -12.46 -2.51
C ARG A 59 -39.49 -11.39 -2.36
N LEU A 60 -38.46 -11.46 -3.20
CA LEU A 60 -37.59 -10.31 -3.46
C LEU A 60 -38.49 -9.19 -3.97
N SER A 61 -38.52 -8.07 -3.26
CA SER A 61 -39.28 -6.91 -3.67
C SER A 61 -38.53 -6.16 -4.76
N ASP A 62 -39.08 -6.14 -5.98
CA ASP A 62 -38.74 -5.15 -7.01
C ASP A 62 -39.17 -3.74 -6.54
N THR A 63 -38.43 -3.16 -5.60
CA THR A 63 -38.70 -1.82 -5.08
C THR A 63 -37.42 -1.03 -4.83
N ASN A 64 -37.34 0.11 -5.50
CA ASN A 64 -36.32 1.16 -5.39
C ASN A 64 -36.04 1.62 -3.93
N GLY A 65 -35.23 0.88 -3.19
CA GLY A 65 -34.80 1.20 -1.82
C GLY A 65 -33.36 1.72 -1.76
N ARG A 66 -33.16 3.02 -2.05
CA ARG A 66 -31.81 3.62 -2.04
C ARG A 66 -31.33 3.91 -0.61
N ALA A 67 -30.57 2.97 -0.03
CA ALA A 67 -29.90 3.13 1.26
C ALA A 67 -28.51 2.47 1.24
N THR A 68 -27.47 3.24 0.93
CA THR A 68 -26.07 2.84 0.87
C THR A 68 -25.56 2.38 2.25
N LEU A 69 -24.93 1.19 2.32
CA LEU A 69 -24.46 0.56 3.57
C LEU A 69 -23.03 0.98 3.97
N SER A 70 -22.70 2.25 3.73
CA SER A 70 -21.43 2.86 4.11
C SER A 70 -21.63 4.37 4.18
N PRO A 71 -20.79 5.10 4.93
CA PRO A 71 -20.78 6.55 4.85
C PRO A 71 -20.35 6.94 3.43
N GLU A 72 -21.32 7.33 2.60
CA GLU A 72 -21.00 8.05 1.37
C GLU A 72 -20.06 9.21 1.71
N PRO A 73 -19.04 9.51 0.89
CA PRO A 73 -18.30 10.75 1.03
C PRO A 73 -19.34 11.87 0.95
N ARG A 74 -19.57 12.56 2.07
CA ARG A 74 -20.59 13.59 2.18
C ARG A 74 -20.28 14.66 1.15
N ARG A 75 -20.94 14.61 -0.01
CA ARG A 75 -20.94 15.69 -0.99
C ARG A 75 -21.31 16.94 -0.22
N SER A 76 -20.38 17.89 -0.14
CA SER A 76 -20.58 19.13 0.60
C SER A 76 -21.76 19.88 -0.01
N ARG A 77 -22.94 19.71 0.62
CA ARG A 77 -24.19 20.34 0.19
C ARG A 77 -24.39 21.71 0.83
N ASN A 78 -23.35 22.23 1.49
CA ASN A 78 -23.26 23.58 2.04
C ASN A 78 -22.50 24.53 1.11
N GLY A 79 -22.61 24.31 -0.21
CA GLY A 79 -22.47 25.40 -1.17
C GLY A 79 -23.77 26.21 -1.15
N THR A 80 -23.78 27.37 -0.48
CA THR A 80 -24.80 28.39 -0.74
C THR A 80 -24.86 28.67 -2.25
N PRO A 81 -26.03 28.94 -2.84
CA PRO A 81 -26.12 29.25 -4.26
C PRO A 81 -25.39 30.58 -4.50
N ARG A 82 -24.10 30.49 -4.82
CA ARG A 82 -23.24 31.60 -5.19
C ARG A 82 -23.78 32.14 -6.51
N ARG A 83 -24.72 33.08 -6.37
CA ARG A 83 -25.26 33.98 -7.39
C ARG A 83 -24.24 34.13 -8.51
N ARG A 84 -24.57 33.64 -9.72
CA ARG A 84 -23.69 33.66 -10.90
C ARG A 84 -23.12 35.07 -11.10
N ARG A 85 -21.96 35.34 -10.51
CA ARG A 85 -21.07 36.41 -10.94
C ARG A 85 -20.39 35.83 -12.17
N SER A 86 -20.73 36.38 -13.32
CA SER A 86 -19.98 36.20 -14.55
C SER A 86 -18.58 36.76 -14.36
N SER A 87 -17.67 35.96 -13.79
CA SER A 87 -16.24 36.21 -13.80
C SER A 87 -15.73 35.89 -15.20
N THR A 88 -15.71 36.91 -16.04
CA THR A 88 -14.94 36.96 -17.28
C THR A 88 -13.51 36.48 -17.03
N GLY A 89 -13.08 35.43 -17.75
CA GLY A 89 -11.66 35.11 -17.91
C GLY A 89 -10.96 34.30 -16.79
N ALA A 90 -11.67 33.56 -15.95
CA ALA A 90 -11.01 32.60 -15.05
C ALA A 90 -10.42 31.43 -15.87
N VAL A 91 -9.10 31.25 -15.82
CA VAL A 91 -8.41 30.12 -16.46
C VAL A 91 -8.82 28.83 -15.76
N GLU A 92 -9.43 27.89 -16.50
CA GLU A 92 -9.63 26.52 -16.02
C GLU A 92 -8.26 25.85 -15.87
N GLN A 93 -7.87 25.57 -14.62
CA GLN A 93 -6.68 24.81 -14.26
C GLN A 93 -7.03 23.34 -14.04
N HIS A 94 -6.02 22.48 -13.90
CA HIS A 94 -6.23 21.11 -13.48
C HIS A 94 -6.80 21.04 -12.05
N ASP A 95 -7.77 20.15 -11.84
CA ASP A 95 -8.25 19.75 -10.52
C ASP A 95 -8.14 18.23 -10.41
N VAL A 96 -7.56 17.74 -9.31
CA VAL A 96 -7.42 16.31 -9.05
C VAL A 96 -8.79 15.64 -8.83
N ALA A 97 -9.81 16.40 -8.43
CA ALA A 97 -11.18 15.90 -8.34
C ALA A 97 -11.87 15.66 -9.70
N ASP A 98 -11.33 16.21 -10.79
CA ASP A 98 -11.80 15.99 -12.17
C ASP A 98 -11.13 14.77 -12.85
N GLU A 99 -10.17 14.12 -12.19
CA GLU A 99 -9.43 12.99 -12.75
C GLU A 99 -10.31 11.74 -12.94
N GLU A 100 -9.94 10.92 -13.92
CA GLU A 100 -10.69 9.71 -14.25
C GLU A 100 -10.59 8.68 -13.11
N LEU A 101 -11.71 8.48 -12.42
CA LEU A 101 -11.83 7.47 -11.37
C LEU A 101 -11.70 6.05 -11.94
N PRO A 102 -11.16 5.08 -11.17
CA PRO A 102 -11.17 3.67 -11.57
C PRO A 102 -12.59 3.11 -11.61
N ASP A 103 -12.78 2.03 -12.38
CA ASP A 103 -14.07 1.32 -12.43
C ASP A 103 -14.44 0.76 -11.05
N ASP A 104 -15.51 1.30 -10.48
CA ASP A 104 -15.92 1.09 -9.09
C ASP A 104 -16.95 -0.05 -9.00
N ALA A 105 -16.54 -1.22 -9.50
CA ALA A 105 -17.39 -2.41 -9.54
C ALA A 105 -17.90 -2.84 -8.14
N PHE A 106 -17.22 -2.43 -7.06
CA PHE A 106 -17.68 -2.64 -5.69
C PHE A 106 -18.93 -1.82 -5.36
N HIS A 107 -18.94 -0.53 -5.71
CA HIS A 107 -20.06 0.36 -5.45
C HIS A 107 -21.16 0.32 -6.54
N SER A 108 -21.06 -0.62 -7.50
CA SER A 108 -22.15 -0.92 -8.44
C SER A 108 -23.46 -1.27 -7.70
N PRO A 109 -24.63 -0.77 -8.17
CA PRO A 109 -25.92 -1.08 -7.55
C PRO A 109 -26.19 -2.58 -7.44
N GLU A 110 -25.76 -3.35 -8.44
CA GLU A 110 -25.94 -4.79 -8.57
C GLU A 110 -25.15 -5.53 -7.47
N PHE A 111 -23.86 -5.20 -7.30
CA PHE A 111 -23.02 -5.82 -6.27
C PHE A 111 -23.46 -5.42 -4.86
N GLN A 112 -23.79 -4.14 -4.64
CA GLN A 112 -24.29 -3.64 -3.34
C GLN A 112 -25.68 -4.21 -2.99
N GLY A 113 -26.51 -4.52 -3.98
CA GLY A 113 -27.76 -5.27 -3.82
C GLY A 113 -27.48 -6.70 -3.36
N ALA A 114 -26.69 -7.46 -4.13
CA ALA A 114 -26.34 -8.84 -3.81
C ALA A 114 -25.68 -8.99 -2.42
N PHE A 115 -24.77 -8.08 -2.06
CA PHE A 115 -24.10 -8.09 -0.75
C PHE A 115 -25.07 -7.84 0.42
N ARG A 116 -26.06 -6.94 0.22
CA ARG A 116 -27.13 -6.70 1.22
C ARG A 116 -28.01 -7.94 1.38
N ASP A 117 -28.44 -8.54 0.28
CA ASP A 117 -29.27 -9.75 0.28
C ASP A 117 -28.56 -10.91 0.99
N ALA A 118 -27.25 -11.06 0.77
CA ALA A 118 -26.41 -12.04 1.45
C ALA A 118 -26.36 -11.81 2.97
N LYS A 119 -26.14 -10.57 3.44
CA LYS A 119 -26.19 -10.23 4.87
C LYS A 119 -27.59 -10.47 5.47
N GLN A 120 -28.66 -10.12 4.76
CA GLN A 120 -30.03 -10.33 5.22
C GLN A 120 -30.37 -11.83 5.33
N LEU A 121 -29.91 -12.64 4.38
CA LEU A 121 -30.04 -14.10 4.45
C LEU A 121 -29.36 -14.66 5.71
N MET A 122 -28.14 -14.23 6.03
CA MET A 122 -27.43 -14.68 7.24
C MET A 122 -28.17 -14.26 8.52
N SER A 123 -28.73 -13.04 8.56
CA SER A 123 -29.58 -12.59 9.67
C SER A 123 -30.85 -13.45 9.82
N ASN A 124 -31.49 -13.82 8.71
CA ASN A 124 -32.66 -14.70 8.72
C ASN A 124 -32.31 -16.11 9.21
N ILE A 125 -31.18 -16.67 8.77
CA ILE A 125 -30.69 -17.99 9.23
C ILE A 125 -30.35 -17.95 10.72
N GLN A 126 -29.67 -16.91 11.19
CA GLN A 126 -29.41 -16.70 12.61
C GLN A 126 -30.72 -16.68 13.42
N SER A 127 -31.72 -15.92 12.99
CA SER A 127 -33.02 -15.87 13.65
C SER A 127 -33.74 -17.22 13.67
N VAL A 128 -33.62 -18.03 12.60
CA VAL A 128 -34.17 -19.39 12.52
C VAL A 128 -33.44 -20.34 13.47
N LEU A 129 -32.10 -20.29 13.54
CA LEU A 129 -31.33 -21.13 14.46
C LEU A 129 -31.59 -20.74 15.93
N GLY A 130 -31.79 -19.44 16.20
CA GLY A 130 -32.14 -18.90 17.51
C GLY A 130 -33.59 -19.16 17.94
N SER A 131 -34.48 -19.62 17.05
CA SER A 131 -35.92 -19.79 17.35
C SER A 131 -36.24 -20.99 18.26
N SER A 132 -35.23 -21.72 18.73
CA SER A 132 -35.39 -22.84 19.65
C SER A 132 -34.26 -22.86 20.68
N ASN A 133 -34.56 -23.15 21.95
CA ASN A 133 -33.60 -23.15 23.07
C ASN A 133 -32.46 -24.21 22.95
N ILE A 134 -32.39 -24.95 21.85
CA ILE A 134 -31.35 -25.97 21.57
C ILE A 134 -29.96 -25.31 21.41
N HIS A 135 -29.90 -24.01 21.09
CA HIS A 135 -28.66 -23.24 21.05
C HIS A 135 -28.15 -22.78 22.44
N GLU A 136 -28.97 -22.88 23.50
CA GLU A 136 -28.57 -22.52 24.87
C GLU A 136 -27.80 -23.65 25.58
N ALA A 137 -27.89 -24.88 25.06
CA ALA A 137 -27.17 -26.03 25.61
C ALA A 137 -25.65 -25.89 25.39
N HIS A 138 -24.87 -26.04 26.48
CA HIS A 138 -23.41 -26.03 26.43
C HIS A 138 -22.87 -27.05 25.42
N GLU A 139 -21.90 -26.61 24.61
CA GLU A 139 -21.22 -27.38 23.54
C GLU A 139 -22.09 -27.90 22.38
N SER A 140 -23.37 -27.50 22.29
CA SER A 140 -24.25 -27.86 21.17
C SER A 140 -23.74 -27.37 19.82
N THR A 141 -23.72 -28.23 18.79
CA THR A 141 -23.43 -27.85 17.39
C THR A 141 -24.36 -26.72 16.92
N MET A 142 -25.62 -26.73 17.38
CA MET A 142 -26.61 -25.68 17.08
C MET A 142 -26.16 -24.30 17.56
N ARG A 143 -25.44 -24.22 18.69
CA ARG A 143 -24.88 -22.97 19.21
C ARG A 143 -23.78 -22.44 18.28
N LYS A 144 -22.87 -23.30 17.81
CA LYS A 144 -21.81 -22.92 16.86
C LYS A 144 -22.40 -22.37 15.57
N LEU A 145 -23.34 -23.10 14.97
CA LEU A 145 -24.05 -22.65 13.75
C LEU A 145 -24.75 -21.29 13.95
N HIS A 146 -25.36 -21.05 15.11
CA HIS A 146 -25.98 -19.77 15.44
C HIS A 146 -24.94 -18.64 15.63
N GLU A 147 -23.83 -18.90 16.31
CA GLU A 147 -22.72 -17.96 16.49
C GLU A 147 -22.03 -17.63 15.15
N ASP A 148 -21.81 -18.62 14.29
CA ASP A 148 -21.26 -18.46 12.94
C ASP A 148 -22.23 -17.69 12.03
N ALA A 149 -23.54 -17.99 12.05
CA ALA A 149 -24.56 -17.21 11.35
C ALA A 149 -24.60 -15.76 11.83
N GLY A 150 -24.42 -15.52 13.13
CA GLY A 150 -24.31 -14.18 13.71
C GLY A 150 -23.04 -13.44 13.32
N ARG A 151 -21.90 -14.12 13.25
CA ARG A 151 -20.65 -13.54 12.72
C ARG A 151 -20.80 -13.17 11.24
N LEU A 152 -21.46 -14.00 10.45
CA LEU A 152 -21.70 -13.72 9.03
C LEU A 152 -22.79 -12.67 8.80
N SER A 153 -23.81 -12.54 9.66
CA SER A 153 -24.80 -11.45 9.57
C SER A 153 -24.21 -10.09 9.95
N ALA A 154 -23.33 -10.08 10.96
CA ALA A 154 -22.56 -8.91 11.40
C ALA A 154 -21.33 -8.59 10.53
N PHE A 155 -21.10 -9.31 9.42
CA PHE A 155 -19.90 -9.15 8.59
C PHE A 155 -19.71 -7.73 8.05
N GLU A 156 -18.53 -7.16 8.27
CA GLU A 156 -18.10 -5.88 7.72
C GLU A 156 -16.75 -6.04 7.00
N TYR A 157 -16.58 -5.32 5.90
CA TYR A 157 -15.30 -5.24 5.19
C TYR A 157 -14.48 -4.06 5.73
N PRO A 158 -13.13 -4.13 5.66
CA PRO A 158 -12.28 -3.00 6.06
C PRO A 158 -12.61 -1.73 5.26
N ALA A 159 -12.94 -0.67 5.98
CA ALA A 159 -13.23 0.65 5.40
C ALA A 159 -11.97 1.34 4.83
N THR A 160 -10.78 0.92 5.27
CA THR A 160 -9.50 1.51 4.85
C THR A 160 -8.53 0.48 4.26
N ARG A 161 -7.58 0.96 3.46
CA ARG A 161 -6.43 0.17 2.95
C ARG A 161 -5.12 0.94 3.03
N THR A 162 -4.09 0.24 3.48
CA THR A 162 -2.74 0.76 3.67
C THR A 162 -1.86 0.40 2.49
N VAL A 163 -1.25 1.41 1.84
CA VAL A 163 -0.29 1.25 0.75
C VAL A 163 1.08 1.77 1.19
N GLY A 164 2.05 0.88 1.33
CA GLY A 164 3.41 1.21 1.74
C GLY A 164 4.30 1.59 0.58
N PHE A 165 4.99 2.74 0.65
CA PHE A 165 5.98 3.19 -0.31
C PHE A 165 7.36 3.02 0.30
N VAL A 166 8.18 2.15 -0.28
CA VAL A 166 9.52 1.80 0.23
C VAL A 166 10.55 1.97 -0.89
N GLY A 167 11.71 2.55 -0.58
CA GLY A 167 12.77 2.74 -1.55
C GLY A 167 13.97 3.46 -0.94
N ASP A 168 15.13 3.32 -1.56
CA ASP A 168 16.40 3.87 -1.08
C ASP A 168 16.40 5.41 -0.99
N SER A 169 17.31 5.99 -0.22
CA SER A 169 17.39 7.46 -0.12
C SER A 169 17.70 8.10 -1.48
N GLY A 170 17.02 9.19 -1.81
CA GLY A 170 17.22 9.91 -3.07
C GLY A 170 16.48 9.36 -4.31
N VAL A 171 15.80 8.21 -4.22
CA VAL A 171 15.01 7.64 -5.35
C VAL A 171 13.69 8.37 -5.64
N GLY A 172 13.42 9.52 -5.01
CA GLY A 172 12.25 10.35 -5.31
C GLY A 172 10.93 9.93 -4.65
N LYS A 173 10.94 8.98 -3.70
CA LYS A 173 9.78 8.52 -2.91
C LYS A 173 8.94 9.67 -2.31
N SER A 174 9.56 10.59 -1.56
CA SER A 174 8.86 11.73 -0.98
C SER A 174 8.30 12.69 -2.03
N SER A 175 9.00 12.86 -3.16
CA SER A 175 8.53 13.67 -4.29
C SER A 175 7.27 13.06 -4.93
N LEU A 176 7.25 11.73 -5.08
CA LEU A 176 6.07 10.99 -5.55
C LEU A 176 4.89 11.16 -4.60
N LEU A 177 5.09 11.00 -3.29
CA LEU A 177 4.02 11.21 -2.30
C LEU A 177 3.47 12.64 -2.34
N ASN A 178 4.32 13.66 -2.46
CA ASN A 178 3.88 15.05 -2.65
C ASN A 178 3.00 15.21 -3.90
N SER A 179 3.38 14.60 -5.02
CA SER A 179 2.59 14.64 -6.26
C SER A 179 1.27 13.87 -6.14
N LEU A 180 1.26 12.69 -5.52
CA LEU A 180 0.04 11.88 -5.30
C LEU A 180 -0.97 12.58 -4.39
N LEU A 181 -0.48 13.19 -3.29
CA LEU A 181 -1.26 14.01 -2.35
C LEU A 181 -1.58 15.42 -2.88
N ASP A 182 -1.04 15.78 -4.05
CA ASP A 182 -1.15 17.10 -4.68
C ASP A 182 -0.75 18.27 -3.77
N THR A 183 0.20 18.03 -2.86
CA THR A 183 0.66 19.01 -1.88
C THR A 183 2.19 19.15 -1.97
N LYS A 184 2.67 20.25 -2.55
CA LYS A 184 4.11 20.47 -2.78
C LYS A 184 4.85 20.65 -1.46
N GLY A 185 5.92 19.87 -1.24
CA GLY A 185 6.84 20.03 -0.12
C GLY A 185 6.34 19.55 1.25
N LEU A 186 5.29 18.72 1.30
CA LEU A 186 4.76 18.14 2.54
C LEU A 186 5.68 17.03 3.09
N ALA A 187 5.94 16.02 2.28
CA ALA A 187 6.92 14.97 2.54
C ALA A 187 8.34 15.48 2.23
N ARG A 188 9.30 15.20 3.11
CA ARG A 188 10.68 15.72 3.04
C ARG A 188 11.41 15.27 1.77
N THR A 189 11.78 16.22 0.94
CA THR A 189 12.68 16.05 -0.22
C THR A 189 14.02 16.74 0.05
N SER A 190 15.05 16.00 0.48
CA SER A 190 16.41 16.55 0.65
C SER A 190 17.43 15.79 -0.20
N ASN A 191 18.24 16.51 -0.97
CA ASN A 191 19.23 15.93 -1.90
C ASN A 191 20.61 15.67 -1.25
N ASN A 192 20.75 15.86 0.07
CA ASN A 192 22.05 15.93 0.75
C ASN A 192 22.62 14.56 1.15
N GLY A 193 22.26 13.47 0.47
CA GLY A 193 22.76 12.11 0.69
C GLY A 193 22.28 11.41 1.98
N GLU A 194 21.85 12.14 3.01
CA GLU A 194 21.29 11.56 4.23
C GLU A 194 19.89 10.96 4.02
N ALA A 195 19.56 9.93 4.81
CA ALA A 195 18.25 9.30 4.79
C ALA A 195 17.15 10.30 5.20
N CYS A 196 16.16 10.49 4.31
CA CYS A 196 15.15 11.54 4.46
C CYS A 196 14.02 11.18 5.43
N THR A 197 13.68 9.89 5.54
CA THR A 197 12.57 9.37 6.35
C THR A 197 13.15 8.56 7.52
N CYS A 198 13.04 9.06 8.76
CA CYS A 198 13.47 8.28 9.94
C CYS A 198 12.34 7.50 10.63
N VAL A 199 11.08 7.84 10.34
CA VAL A 199 9.90 7.31 11.03
C VAL A 199 8.81 7.02 10.01
N VAL A 200 8.08 5.93 10.21
CA VAL A 200 6.91 5.58 9.41
C VAL A 200 5.89 6.72 9.46
N THR A 201 5.55 7.30 8.30
CA THR A 201 4.62 8.43 8.20
C THR A 201 3.39 8.04 7.39
N GLU A 202 2.25 7.96 8.05
CA GLU A 202 0.96 7.59 7.48
C GLU A 202 0.16 8.84 7.10
N TYR A 203 -0.37 8.91 5.88
CA TYR A 203 -1.23 9.99 5.40
C TYR A 203 -2.70 9.54 5.42
N HIS A 204 -3.51 10.26 6.19
CA HIS A 204 -4.91 9.97 6.49
C HIS A 204 -5.84 11.08 5.96
N TYR A 205 -7.07 10.72 5.57
CA TYR A 205 -8.07 11.70 5.14
C TYR A 205 -8.77 12.39 6.32
N HIS A 206 -9.00 13.70 6.18
CA HIS A 206 -10.08 14.40 6.86
C HIS A 206 -10.56 15.58 6.01
N ASN A 207 -11.74 16.12 6.34
CA ASN A 207 -12.41 17.16 5.56
C ASN A 207 -12.23 18.55 6.20
N ARG A 208 -10.98 18.98 6.42
CA ARG A 208 -10.62 20.36 6.79
C ARG A 208 -9.45 20.82 5.92
N ASP A 209 -9.37 22.14 5.70
CA ASP A 209 -8.33 22.77 4.87
C ASP A 209 -6.97 22.92 5.60
N THR A 210 -6.87 22.39 6.82
CA THR A 210 -5.65 22.39 7.65
C THR A 210 -5.00 21.02 7.69
N LEU A 211 -3.73 20.96 8.07
CA LEU A 211 -3.05 19.70 8.34
C LEU A 211 -2.97 19.46 9.86
N ASP A 212 -3.26 18.23 10.27
CA ASP A 212 -3.19 17.81 11.67
C ASP A 212 -2.19 16.64 11.79
N ILE A 213 -1.20 16.75 12.68
CA ILE A 213 -0.20 15.70 12.97
C ILE A 213 -0.55 15.04 14.31
N ARG A 214 -0.52 13.70 14.35
CA ARG A 214 -0.53 12.90 15.58
C ARG A 214 0.66 11.94 15.62
N VAL A 215 1.54 12.12 16.58
CA VAL A 215 2.70 11.28 16.85
C VAL A 215 2.30 10.14 17.78
N ASN A 216 2.39 8.90 17.31
CA ASN A 216 2.20 7.72 18.14
C ASN A 216 3.57 7.32 18.70
N LEU A 217 3.76 7.47 20.01
CA LEU A 217 4.97 7.00 20.70
C LEU A 217 4.85 5.51 21.04
N PHE A 218 5.97 4.82 21.20
CA PHE A 218 5.98 3.50 21.83
C PHE A 218 5.61 3.60 23.32
N SER A 219 4.97 2.56 23.86
CA SER A 219 4.79 2.43 25.32
C SER A 219 6.13 2.14 26.01
N ILE A 220 6.21 2.37 27.32
CA ILE A 220 7.42 2.01 28.09
C ILE A 220 7.67 0.49 28.06
N GLU A 221 6.61 -0.32 28.02
CA GLU A 221 6.69 -1.79 27.88
C GLU A 221 7.23 -2.19 26.50
N GLU A 222 6.74 -1.57 25.43
CA GLU A 222 7.24 -1.79 24.06
C GLU A 222 8.72 -1.38 23.93
N LEU A 223 9.11 -0.24 24.54
CA LEU A 223 10.50 0.22 24.59
C LEU A 223 11.38 -0.71 25.42
N GLN A 224 10.93 -1.20 26.58
CA GLN A 224 11.69 -2.15 27.39
C GLN A 224 11.94 -3.47 26.64
N ASP A 225 10.91 -4.01 25.98
CA ASP A 225 11.00 -5.22 25.15
C ASP A 225 11.93 -5.02 23.92
N GLN A 226 11.89 -3.84 23.28
CA GLN A 226 12.86 -3.48 22.24
C GLN A 226 14.29 -3.35 22.77
N LEU A 227 14.50 -2.58 23.83
CA LEU A 227 15.82 -2.36 24.45
C LEU A 227 16.42 -3.68 24.96
N GLY A 228 15.60 -4.57 25.53
CA GLY A 228 16.02 -5.91 25.96
C GLY A 228 16.54 -6.76 24.80
N ARG A 229 15.79 -6.87 23.70
CA ARG A 229 16.26 -7.59 22.50
C ARG A 229 17.54 -6.99 21.92
N LEU A 230 17.64 -5.66 21.84
CA LEU A 230 18.85 -4.99 21.35
C LEU A 230 20.04 -5.24 22.29
N LEU A 231 19.83 -5.23 23.62
CA LEU A 231 20.86 -5.50 24.62
C LEU A 231 21.33 -6.96 24.55
N GLN A 232 20.40 -7.90 24.39
CA GLN A 232 20.69 -9.31 24.21
C GLN A 232 21.56 -9.53 22.95
N VAL A 233 21.13 -9.02 21.80
CA VAL A 233 21.88 -9.10 20.53
C VAL A 233 23.29 -8.49 20.66
N TYR A 234 23.38 -7.30 21.28
CA TYR A 234 24.66 -6.63 21.50
C TYR A 234 25.60 -7.44 22.40
N ARG A 235 25.09 -7.95 23.53
CA ARG A 235 25.86 -8.78 24.47
C ARG A 235 26.29 -10.10 23.85
N THR A 236 25.40 -10.81 23.16
CA THR A 236 25.73 -12.11 22.56
C THR A 236 26.90 -11.97 21.59
N PHE A 237 26.89 -10.95 20.72
CA PHE A 237 28.02 -10.70 19.83
C PHE A 237 29.29 -10.25 20.56
N GLU A 238 29.24 -9.22 21.40
CA GLU A 238 30.47 -8.68 22.03
C GLU A 238 31.10 -9.66 23.05
N LEU A 239 30.33 -10.60 23.62
CA LEU A 239 30.84 -11.64 24.52
C LEU A 239 31.36 -12.88 23.78
N HIS A 240 30.67 -13.36 22.74
CA HIS A 240 30.98 -14.64 22.07
C HIS A 240 31.63 -14.44 20.69
N ARG A 241 31.98 -13.20 20.31
CA ARG A 241 32.63 -12.86 19.02
C ARG A 241 33.76 -13.79 18.64
N ASP A 242 34.59 -14.21 19.58
CA ASP A 242 35.78 -15.01 19.28
C ASP A 242 35.49 -16.53 19.28
N GLU A 243 34.27 -16.94 19.65
CA GLU A 243 33.73 -18.31 19.56
C GLU A 243 32.99 -18.57 18.24
N ILE A 244 32.50 -17.52 17.56
CA ILE A 244 31.81 -17.63 16.26
C ILE A 244 32.85 -17.94 15.15
N THR A 245 32.87 -19.20 14.71
CA THR A 245 33.79 -19.70 13.68
C THR A 245 33.29 -19.54 12.24
N ASP A 246 31.96 -19.50 12.03
CA ASP A 246 31.41 -19.25 10.70
C ASP A 246 31.48 -17.77 10.32
N ALA A 247 31.95 -17.49 9.10
CA ALA A 247 32.18 -16.12 8.66
C ALA A 247 30.89 -15.36 8.30
N ALA A 248 29.86 -16.05 7.82
CA ALA A 248 28.59 -15.44 7.45
C ALA A 248 27.76 -15.12 8.70
N GLU A 249 27.65 -16.08 9.63
CA GLU A 249 27.02 -15.89 10.94
C GLU A 249 27.68 -14.74 11.71
N ARG A 250 29.03 -14.69 11.72
CA ARG A 250 29.77 -13.60 12.35
C ARG A 250 29.45 -12.24 11.74
N GLN A 251 29.33 -12.16 10.42
CA GLN A 251 28.98 -10.93 9.71
C GLN A 251 27.55 -10.46 10.03
N ASP A 252 26.58 -11.38 10.03
CA ASP A 252 25.19 -11.08 10.37
C ASP A 252 25.04 -10.68 11.85
N MET A 253 25.72 -11.36 12.76
CA MET A 253 25.74 -11.00 14.18
C MET A 253 26.45 -9.67 14.44
N GLU A 254 27.54 -9.35 13.73
CA GLU A 254 28.17 -8.03 13.81
C GLU A 254 27.22 -6.93 13.31
N ALA A 255 26.56 -7.15 12.17
CA ALA A 255 25.57 -6.22 11.63
C ALA A 255 24.43 -6.00 12.63
N ASN A 256 23.93 -7.08 13.25
CA ASN A 256 22.89 -7.06 14.29
C ASN A 256 23.33 -6.33 15.57
N ALA A 257 24.55 -6.53 16.04
CA ALA A 257 25.11 -5.80 17.18
C ALA A 257 25.36 -4.31 16.87
N ARG A 258 25.74 -3.99 15.63
CA ARG A 258 25.89 -2.61 15.15
C ARG A 258 24.54 -1.87 15.19
N VAL A 259 23.43 -2.55 14.85
CA VAL A 259 22.05 -2.00 15.01
C VAL A 259 21.80 -1.52 16.43
N ALA A 260 22.02 -2.40 17.41
CA ALA A 260 21.77 -2.12 18.81
C ALA A 260 22.62 -0.95 19.29
N LYS A 261 23.91 -0.98 18.96
CA LYS A 261 24.89 0.06 19.29
C LYS A 261 24.48 1.45 18.76
N ASP A 262 24.04 1.52 17.51
CA ASP A 262 23.65 2.79 16.89
C ASP A 262 22.26 3.27 17.34
N THR A 263 21.37 2.35 17.72
CA THR A 263 20.10 2.68 18.40
C THR A 263 20.34 3.28 19.78
N PHE A 264 21.15 2.64 20.62
CA PHE A 264 21.51 3.15 21.94
C PHE A 264 22.22 4.51 21.85
N ARG A 265 23.06 4.72 20.84
CA ARG A 265 23.66 6.03 20.53
C ARG A 265 22.59 7.06 20.17
N ALA A 266 21.63 6.76 19.30
CA ALA A 266 20.59 7.71 18.90
C ALA A 266 19.68 8.09 20.09
N MET A 267 19.28 7.11 20.91
CA MET A 267 18.39 7.30 22.07
C MET A 267 19.07 8.00 23.25
N PHE A 268 20.33 7.67 23.54
CA PHE A 268 21.00 8.01 24.80
C PHE A 268 22.30 8.82 24.61
N ARG A 269 22.39 9.63 23.54
CA ARG A 269 23.44 10.67 23.40
C ARG A 269 23.57 11.49 24.69
N GLY A 270 24.81 11.85 25.03
CA GLY A 270 25.16 12.52 26.29
C GLY A 270 25.10 11.62 27.54
N ARG A 271 24.23 10.58 27.59
CA ARG A 271 24.12 9.66 28.73
C ARG A 271 24.99 8.39 28.58
N LEU A 272 25.19 7.90 27.36
CA LEU A 272 25.97 6.70 27.04
C LEU A 272 27.49 6.98 26.94
N THR A 273 28.05 7.56 27.99
CA THR A 273 29.48 7.97 28.06
C THR A 273 30.41 6.78 28.26
N ASP A 274 30.18 5.99 29.31
CA ASP A 274 30.72 4.63 29.39
C ASP A 274 29.84 3.67 28.58
N LYS A 275 30.49 2.73 27.88
CA LYS A 275 29.84 1.62 27.16
C LYS A 275 30.16 0.26 27.78
N ALA A 276 31.16 0.18 28.67
CA ALA A 276 31.55 -1.06 29.32
C ALA A 276 30.45 -1.59 30.23
N PHE A 277 29.64 -0.72 30.86
CA PHE A 277 28.49 -1.14 31.67
C PHE A 277 27.48 -2.00 30.90
N LEU A 278 27.30 -1.77 29.59
CA LEU A 278 26.41 -2.59 28.74
C LEU A 278 26.79 -4.07 28.74
N ILE A 279 28.05 -4.40 29.04
CA ILE A 279 28.60 -5.76 29.06
C ILE A 279 28.89 -6.22 30.51
N ARG A 280 29.45 -5.35 31.35
CA ARG A 280 29.94 -5.68 32.70
C ARG A 280 28.87 -5.87 33.78
N GLU A 281 27.74 -5.18 33.68
CA GLU A 281 26.69 -5.22 34.71
C GLU A 281 25.68 -6.35 34.42
N SER A 282 24.79 -6.67 35.38
CA SER A 282 23.75 -7.68 35.15
C SER A 282 22.82 -7.26 34.00
N TYR A 283 22.13 -8.21 33.38
CA TYR A 283 21.23 -7.90 32.26
C TYR A 283 20.07 -7.01 32.72
N ASP A 284 19.47 -7.35 33.86
CA ASP A 284 18.31 -6.66 34.41
C ASP A 284 18.68 -5.23 34.89
N ASP A 285 19.82 -5.05 35.57
CA ASP A 285 20.28 -3.71 36.02
C ASP A 285 20.48 -2.75 34.83
N VAL A 286 21.04 -3.26 33.73
CA VAL A 286 21.25 -2.47 32.50
C VAL A 286 19.92 -2.19 31.81
N LEU A 287 19.04 -3.18 31.68
CA LEU A 287 17.74 -2.99 31.06
C LEU A 287 16.88 -1.98 31.84
N ASP A 288 16.84 -2.07 33.16
CA ASP A 288 16.16 -1.09 34.03
C ASP A 288 16.78 0.31 33.91
N ARG A 289 18.09 0.42 33.75
CA ARG A 289 18.78 1.71 33.54
C ARG A 289 18.40 2.33 32.20
N LEU A 290 18.46 1.55 31.11
CA LEU A 290 18.08 2.00 29.77
C LEU A 290 16.59 2.36 29.69
N THR A 291 15.72 1.58 30.34
CA THR A 291 14.27 1.83 30.39
C THR A 291 13.94 3.11 31.16
N ARG A 292 14.61 3.38 32.29
CA ARG A 292 14.50 4.67 32.99
C ARG A 292 14.99 5.84 32.15
N TRP A 293 16.12 5.70 31.46
CA TRP A 293 16.60 6.75 30.55
C TRP A 293 15.64 7.01 29.39
N ALA A 294 14.98 5.97 28.87
CA ALA A 294 13.96 6.12 27.85
C ALA A 294 12.71 6.84 28.39
N ALA A 295 12.26 6.50 29.60
CA ALA A 295 11.16 7.20 30.27
C ALA A 295 11.47 8.69 30.53
N ASP A 296 12.70 9.03 30.93
CA ASP A 296 13.15 10.43 31.11
C ASP A 296 13.19 11.24 29.80
N ALA A 297 13.55 10.59 28.69
CA ALA A 297 13.77 11.22 27.40
C ALA A 297 12.52 11.25 26.49
N MET A 298 11.51 10.44 26.83
CA MET A 298 10.24 10.36 26.11
C MET A 298 9.53 11.72 26.01
N PRO A 299 9.11 12.17 24.81
CA PRO A 299 8.31 13.37 24.66
C PRO A 299 6.99 13.29 25.44
N SER A 300 6.59 14.37 26.11
CA SER A 300 5.30 14.42 26.81
C SER A 300 4.15 14.16 25.82
N PRO A 301 3.17 13.28 26.16
CA PRO A 301 1.99 13.04 25.33
C PRO A 301 1.16 14.29 24.99
N LEU A 302 1.30 15.38 25.76
CA LEU A 302 0.65 16.66 25.46
C LEU A 302 1.29 17.41 24.27
N ARG A 303 2.48 16.99 23.81
CA ARG A 303 3.20 17.57 22.67
C ARG A 303 3.18 16.68 21.42
N THR A 304 2.39 15.60 21.41
CA THR A 304 2.31 14.67 20.26
C THR A 304 1.22 15.01 19.26
N CYS A 305 0.36 16.00 19.54
CA CYS A 305 -0.70 16.42 18.61
C CYS A 305 -0.51 17.89 18.21
N HIS A 306 -0.46 18.12 16.91
CA HIS A 306 -0.38 19.44 16.29
C HIS A 306 -1.58 19.58 15.37
N THR A 307 -2.35 20.66 15.48
CA THR A 307 -3.58 20.86 14.69
C THR A 307 -3.59 22.22 14.04
N GLY A 308 -4.22 22.36 12.88
CA GLY A 308 -4.36 23.67 12.23
C GLY A 308 -3.11 24.11 11.46
N LEU A 309 -2.22 23.19 11.08
CA LEU A 309 -0.96 23.52 10.41
C LEU A 309 -1.16 23.88 8.94
N SER A 310 -0.30 24.77 8.43
CA SER A 310 -0.08 24.94 6.99
C SER A 310 0.82 23.82 6.44
N PRO A 311 0.88 23.59 5.11
CA PRO A 311 1.78 22.58 4.53
C PRO A 311 3.25 22.77 4.93
N GLN A 312 3.74 24.01 4.95
CA GLN A 312 5.11 24.31 5.36
C GLN A 312 5.34 24.08 6.86
N ALA A 313 4.40 24.47 7.72
CA ALA A 313 4.51 24.19 9.16
C ALA A 313 4.47 22.68 9.44
N CYS A 314 3.62 21.94 8.73
CA CYS A 314 3.56 20.48 8.79
C CYS A 314 4.88 19.84 8.35
N SER A 315 5.46 20.27 7.23
CA SER A 315 6.76 19.81 6.73
C SER A 315 7.90 20.08 7.74
N ASN A 316 7.92 21.28 8.35
CA ASN A 316 8.90 21.63 9.37
C ASN A 316 8.76 20.74 10.63
N THR A 317 7.54 20.54 11.14
CA THR A 317 7.30 19.65 12.29
C THR A 317 7.63 18.19 11.98
N LEU A 318 7.31 17.70 10.77
CA LEU A 318 7.76 16.37 10.32
C LEU A 318 9.29 16.28 10.31
N MET A 319 9.97 17.30 9.79
CA MET A 319 11.43 17.36 9.78
C MET A 319 12.03 17.36 11.20
N GLU A 320 11.45 18.08 12.17
CA GLU A 320 11.87 18.07 13.57
C GLU A 320 11.68 16.68 14.24
N LEU A 321 10.60 15.98 13.91
CA LEU A 321 10.28 14.66 14.48
C LEU A 321 11.06 13.51 13.81
N SER A 322 11.40 13.64 12.53
CA SER A 322 11.97 12.58 11.69
C SER A 322 13.41 12.84 11.23
N SER A 323 14.16 13.69 11.93
CA SER A 323 15.58 13.96 11.63
C SER A 323 16.49 13.72 12.82
N GLU A 324 17.79 13.61 12.53
CA GLU A 324 18.83 13.72 13.55
C GLU A 324 18.91 15.17 14.06
N PRO A 325 19.09 15.40 15.39
CA PRO A 325 19.21 16.74 15.94
C PRO A 325 20.52 17.40 15.48
N ALA A 326 20.47 18.71 15.18
CA ALA A 326 21.63 19.48 14.75
C ALA A 326 22.75 19.57 15.84
N SER A 327 22.38 19.40 17.11
CA SER A 327 23.35 19.26 18.20
C SER A 327 23.78 17.81 18.38
N ARG A 328 25.10 17.55 18.33
CA ARG A 328 25.67 16.22 18.53
C ARG A 328 25.46 15.65 19.95
N ASP A 329 25.20 16.52 20.92
CA ASP A 329 25.01 16.16 22.33
C ASP A 329 23.55 15.87 22.69
N MET A 330 22.59 16.18 21.79
CA MET A 330 21.18 15.88 22.00
C MET A 330 20.81 14.47 21.50
N PRO A 331 19.97 13.72 22.25
CA PRO A 331 19.35 12.50 21.75
C PRO A 331 18.34 12.82 20.64
N ALA A 332 18.16 11.86 19.73
CA ALA A 332 17.18 11.98 18.66
C ALA A 332 15.77 11.61 19.14
N THR A 333 14.75 12.28 18.60
CA THR A 333 13.33 12.01 18.95
C THR A 333 12.78 10.78 18.25
N TRP A 334 13.25 10.51 17.02
CA TRP A 334 12.72 9.45 16.15
C TRP A 334 12.67 8.03 16.76
N PRO A 335 13.60 7.57 17.62
CA PRO A 335 13.54 6.21 18.17
C PRO A 335 12.35 5.96 19.12
N TYR A 336 11.79 7.03 19.69
CA TYR A 336 10.64 6.95 20.59
C TYR A 336 9.31 6.91 19.83
N ILE A 337 9.32 7.18 18.52
CA ILE A 337 8.13 7.30 17.69
C ILE A 337 7.86 5.99 16.94
N ARG A 338 6.67 5.41 17.17
CA ARG A 338 6.16 4.24 16.46
C ARG A 338 5.67 4.58 15.06
N SER A 339 4.79 5.58 14.93
CA SER A 339 4.41 6.16 13.64
C SER A 339 3.92 7.59 13.78
N ILE A 340 4.00 8.36 12.70
CA ILE A 340 3.43 9.71 12.60
C ILE A 340 2.21 9.65 11.68
N LYS A 341 1.05 10.12 12.16
CA LYS A 341 -0.19 10.21 11.37
C LYS A 341 -0.41 11.65 10.95
N VAL A 342 -0.24 11.93 9.66
CA VAL A 342 -0.53 13.22 9.03
C VAL A 342 -1.94 13.15 8.44
N SER A 343 -2.84 13.99 8.91
CA SER A 343 -4.20 14.08 8.39
C SER A 343 -4.29 15.29 7.46
N LEU A 344 -4.76 15.09 6.22
CA LEU A 344 -5.03 16.16 5.24
C LEU A 344 -6.25 15.88 4.34
N SER A 345 -6.82 16.94 3.74
CA SER A 345 -7.91 16.83 2.75
C SER A 345 -7.40 16.59 1.33
N ALA A 346 -6.68 15.48 1.11
CA ALA A 346 -6.23 15.07 -0.24
C ALA A 346 -7.25 14.13 -0.91
N HIS A 347 -7.57 14.36 -2.19
CA HIS A 347 -8.60 13.60 -2.92
C HIS A 347 -8.34 12.09 -2.93
N ILE A 348 -7.08 11.68 -3.14
CA ILE A 348 -6.65 10.28 -3.18
C ILE A 348 -6.99 9.50 -1.88
N LEU A 349 -6.99 10.19 -0.73
CA LEU A 349 -7.25 9.58 0.58
C LEU A 349 -8.75 9.48 0.90
N SER A 350 -9.60 10.28 0.23
CA SER A 350 -11.02 10.49 0.57
C SER A 350 -11.89 9.22 0.54
N ARG A 351 -11.41 8.16 -0.10
CA ARG A 351 -12.08 6.85 -0.23
C ARG A 351 -11.57 5.79 0.76
N GLY A 352 -10.85 6.20 1.82
CA GLY A 352 -10.30 5.28 2.83
C GLY A 352 -8.89 4.76 2.51
N LEU A 353 -8.22 5.34 1.53
CA LEU A 353 -6.82 5.02 1.26
C LEU A 353 -5.92 5.68 2.31
N ILE A 354 -4.94 4.92 2.80
CA ILE A 354 -3.86 5.39 3.67
C ILE A 354 -2.55 5.17 2.91
N LEU A 355 -1.86 6.25 2.54
CA LEU A 355 -0.50 6.16 1.97
C LEU A 355 0.50 6.13 3.13
N VAL A 356 1.54 5.30 3.05
CA VAL A 356 2.56 5.23 4.10
C VAL A 356 3.95 5.45 3.51
N ASP A 357 4.64 6.48 3.99
CA ASP A 357 6.05 6.70 3.72
C ASP A 357 6.91 5.85 4.64
N LEU A 358 7.68 4.94 4.05
CA LEU A 358 8.59 4.06 4.77
C LEU A 358 10.05 4.46 4.49
N PRO A 359 10.99 4.28 5.43
CA PRO A 359 12.42 4.29 5.15
C PRO A 359 12.82 3.28 4.05
N GLY A 360 14.05 3.37 3.53
CA GLY A 360 14.57 2.35 2.61
C GLY A 360 15.02 1.09 3.35
N LEU A 361 14.92 -0.09 2.73
CA LEU A 361 15.46 -1.32 3.31
C LEU A 361 16.99 -1.31 3.44
N ARG A 362 17.68 -0.45 2.66
CA ARG A 362 19.14 -0.29 2.69
C ARG A 362 19.59 0.93 3.50
N ASP A 363 18.77 1.37 4.47
CA ASP A 363 19.11 2.46 5.36
C ASP A 363 20.33 2.12 6.24
N LEU A 364 21.30 3.04 6.32
CA LEU A 364 22.52 2.92 7.13
C LEU A 364 22.22 2.71 8.62
N ASN A 365 21.09 3.22 9.10
CA ASN A 365 20.56 2.91 10.42
C ASN A 365 19.64 1.69 10.31
N SER A 366 20.22 0.55 10.61
CA SER A 366 19.61 -0.77 10.56
C SER A 366 18.44 -0.98 11.54
N ALA A 367 18.20 -0.06 12.50
CA ALA A 367 17.02 -0.13 13.37
C ALA A 367 15.79 0.41 12.64
N ARG A 368 15.99 1.47 11.83
CA ARG A 368 14.99 1.98 10.90
C ARG A 368 14.63 0.92 9.85
N ARG A 369 15.61 0.14 9.39
CA ARG A 369 15.37 -1.05 8.55
C ARG A 369 14.45 -2.08 9.22
N ILE A 370 14.74 -2.53 10.44
CA ILE A 370 13.91 -3.53 11.15
C ILE A 370 12.46 -3.03 11.37
N ILE A 371 12.28 -1.75 11.72
CA ILE A 371 10.95 -1.13 11.84
C ILE A 371 10.23 -1.14 10.49
N THR A 372 10.93 -0.82 9.41
CA THR A 372 10.40 -0.83 8.03
C THR A 372 9.99 -2.22 7.60
N GLU A 373 10.84 -3.23 7.79
CA GLU A 373 10.54 -4.63 7.48
C GLU A 373 9.26 -5.09 8.18
N ARG A 374 9.12 -4.82 9.48
CA ARG A 374 7.90 -5.16 10.24
C ARG A 374 6.67 -4.46 9.69
N TYR A 375 6.74 -3.16 9.44
CA TYR A 375 5.61 -2.38 8.96
C TYR A 375 5.18 -2.79 7.53
N LEU A 376 6.13 -3.18 6.67
CA LEU A 376 5.82 -3.71 5.33
C LEU A 376 4.91 -4.94 5.39
N LEU A 377 5.03 -5.79 6.42
CA LEU A 377 4.16 -6.96 6.60
C LEU A 377 2.73 -6.58 7.03
N GLU A 378 2.52 -5.38 7.57
CA GLU A 378 1.20 -4.86 7.96
C GLU A 378 0.48 -4.14 6.79
N CYS A 379 1.21 -3.76 5.74
CA CYS A 379 0.67 -3.12 4.54
C CYS A 379 -0.22 -4.07 3.72
N ASN A 380 -1.26 -3.53 3.06
CA ASN A 380 -2.13 -4.33 2.19
C ASN A 380 -1.60 -4.43 0.75
N GLU A 381 -0.92 -3.39 0.30
CA GLU A 381 -0.17 -3.32 -0.97
C GLU A 381 1.15 -2.57 -0.71
N ILE A 382 2.19 -2.90 -1.49
CA ILE A 382 3.54 -2.34 -1.36
C ILE A 382 3.99 -1.83 -2.73
N PHE A 383 4.56 -0.62 -2.77
CA PHE A 383 5.28 -0.11 -3.94
C PHE A 383 6.77 0.04 -3.62
N ALA A 384 7.60 -0.71 -4.36
CA ALA A 384 9.04 -0.52 -4.41
C ALA A 384 9.36 0.67 -5.32
N ILE A 385 10.04 1.68 -4.79
CA ILE A 385 10.35 2.94 -5.48
C ILE A 385 11.83 2.94 -5.85
N CYS A 386 12.13 3.11 -7.13
CA CYS A 386 13.49 3.15 -7.67
C CYS A 386 13.66 4.29 -8.67
N ASN A 387 14.90 4.61 -9.03
CA ASN A 387 15.19 5.49 -10.17
C ASN A 387 15.08 4.67 -11.47
N ILE A 388 14.34 5.16 -12.47
CA ILE A 388 14.18 4.49 -13.77
C ILE A 388 15.52 4.11 -14.42
N GLY A 389 16.55 4.96 -14.27
CA GLY A 389 17.88 4.73 -14.87
C GLY A 389 18.68 3.57 -14.24
N ARG A 390 18.18 2.96 -13.15
CA ARG A 390 18.79 1.77 -12.52
C ARG A 390 17.78 0.67 -12.17
N ALA A 391 16.51 0.82 -12.58
CA ALA A 391 15.42 -0.01 -12.08
C ALA A 391 15.64 -1.53 -12.28
N ALA A 392 16.20 -1.94 -13.42
CA ALA A 392 16.47 -3.34 -13.74
C ALA A 392 17.55 -4.00 -12.86
N THR A 393 18.39 -3.20 -12.18
CA THR A 393 19.50 -3.66 -11.31
C THR A 393 19.40 -3.05 -9.90
N ASP A 394 18.20 -2.61 -9.51
CA ASP A 394 17.98 -1.97 -8.21
C ASP A 394 17.87 -3.02 -7.08
N GLU A 395 18.95 -3.14 -6.33
CA GLU A 395 19.07 -4.00 -5.14
C GLU A 395 18.01 -3.71 -4.07
N GLY A 396 17.55 -2.44 -3.95
CA GLY A 396 16.48 -2.08 -3.04
C GLY A 396 15.14 -2.69 -3.44
N VAL A 397 14.85 -2.72 -4.75
CA VAL A 397 13.68 -3.41 -5.30
C VAL A 397 13.78 -4.92 -5.07
N HIS A 398 14.95 -5.54 -5.33
CA HIS A 398 15.16 -6.98 -5.10
C HIS A 398 14.86 -7.38 -3.66
N GLN A 399 15.36 -6.62 -2.68
CA GLN A 399 15.13 -6.88 -1.25
C GLN A 399 13.67 -6.77 -0.84
N VAL A 400 12.87 -5.89 -1.47
CA VAL A 400 11.42 -5.82 -1.25
C VAL A 400 10.73 -7.09 -1.76
N PHE A 401 11.11 -7.60 -2.92
CA PHE A 401 10.58 -8.86 -3.45
C PHE A 401 10.97 -10.07 -2.60
N ASP A 402 12.24 -10.16 -2.16
CA ASP A 402 12.66 -11.26 -1.29
C ASP A 402 11.95 -11.24 0.07
N LEU A 403 11.71 -10.05 0.65
CA LEU A 403 10.93 -9.90 1.87
C LEU A 403 9.48 -10.31 1.65
N ALA A 404 8.87 -9.89 0.52
CA ALA A 404 7.52 -10.27 0.14
C ALA A 404 7.38 -11.77 -0.05
N ASP A 405 8.31 -12.43 -0.73
CA ASP A 405 8.31 -13.89 -0.94
C ASP A 405 8.44 -14.65 0.38
N ARG A 406 9.37 -14.24 1.26
CA ARG A 406 9.50 -14.82 2.62
C ARG A 406 8.21 -14.68 3.43
N ALA A 407 7.47 -13.58 3.25
CA ALA A 407 6.20 -13.30 3.91
C ALA A 407 4.95 -13.80 3.15
N ARG A 408 5.12 -14.39 1.95
CA ARG A 408 4.03 -14.82 1.04
C ARG A 408 3.08 -13.68 0.62
N LEU A 409 3.62 -12.47 0.45
CA LEU A 409 2.90 -11.30 -0.02
C LEU A 409 2.89 -11.25 -1.56
N SER A 410 1.71 -11.32 -2.17
CA SER A 410 1.50 -11.24 -3.62
C SER A 410 1.09 -9.85 -4.13
N ASN A 411 1.27 -8.84 -3.30
CA ASN A 411 0.72 -7.48 -3.45
C ASN A 411 1.82 -6.42 -3.52
N VAL A 412 2.80 -6.65 -4.40
CA VAL A 412 3.91 -5.73 -4.65
C VAL A 412 3.83 -5.18 -6.08
N GLY A 413 4.06 -3.88 -6.22
CA GLY A 413 4.28 -3.19 -7.49
C GLY A 413 5.57 -2.37 -7.47
N ILE A 414 5.92 -1.78 -8.61
CA ILE A 414 7.15 -0.99 -8.78
C ILE A 414 6.80 0.39 -9.31
N VAL A 415 7.41 1.45 -8.76
CA VAL A 415 7.31 2.81 -9.32
C VAL A 415 8.70 3.35 -9.62
N CYS A 416 9.02 3.47 -10.90
CA CYS A 416 10.25 4.04 -11.42
C CYS A 416 10.10 5.56 -11.54
N THR A 417 10.79 6.32 -10.69
CA THR A 417 10.77 7.79 -10.75
C THR A 417 11.80 8.33 -11.76
N ARG A 418 11.66 9.62 -12.10
CA ARG A 418 12.52 10.36 -13.04
C ARG A 418 12.40 9.85 -14.48
N SER A 419 11.19 9.48 -14.90
CA SER A 419 10.95 9.07 -16.30
C SER A 419 11.33 10.15 -17.31
N ASP A 420 11.38 11.41 -16.91
CA ASP A 420 11.81 12.60 -17.68
C ASP A 420 13.33 12.80 -17.80
N ASP A 421 14.14 12.09 -17.02
CA ASP A 421 15.61 12.25 -16.95
C ASP A 421 16.27 11.47 -18.11
N ILE A 422 16.07 11.95 -19.34
CA ILE A 422 16.48 11.33 -20.61
C ILE A 422 17.23 12.33 -21.48
N ASP A 423 18.42 11.92 -21.93
CA ASP A 423 19.24 12.63 -22.92
C ASP A 423 18.94 12.09 -24.35
N PRO A 424 18.58 12.94 -25.33
CA PRO A 424 18.30 12.50 -26.71
C PRO A 424 19.50 11.84 -27.40
N GLU A 425 20.70 12.34 -27.18
CA GLU A 425 21.95 11.90 -27.81
C GLU A 425 22.46 10.56 -27.24
N GLU A 426 22.23 10.28 -25.95
CA GLU A 426 22.30 8.92 -25.38
C GLU A 426 21.23 8.02 -26.01
N SER A 427 19.99 8.49 -26.13
CA SER A 427 18.86 7.71 -26.67
C SER A 427 19.05 7.28 -28.14
N ILE A 428 19.67 8.11 -28.98
CA ILE A 428 20.05 7.77 -30.36
C ILE A 428 21.05 6.60 -30.40
N ARG A 429 21.99 6.56 -29.46
CA ARG A 429 23.00 5.49 -29.35
C ARG A 429 22.41 4.20 -28.79
N ASP A 430 21.55 4.31 -27.79
CA ASP A 430 20.95 3.17 -27.10
C ASP A 430 19.80 2.52 -27.89
N TRP A 431 19.07 3.28 -28.72
CA TRP A 431 17.91 2.80 -29.49
C TRP A 431 18.13 2.91 -31.01
N PRO A 432 19.00 2.08 -31.60
CA PRO A 432 19.39 2.18 -33.00
C PRO A 432 18.25 1.88 -33.98
N GLY A 433 18.43 2.30 -35.23
CA GLY A 433 17.52 1.98 -36.34
C GLY A 433 16.39 2.98 -36.49
N ARG A 434 15.13 2.53 -36.36
CA ARG A 434 13.97 3.42 -36.57
C ARG A 434 13.80 4.46 -35.46
N SER A 435 14.17 4.14 -34.22
CA SER A 435 14.01 5.07 -33.09
C SER A 435 15.00 6.22 -33.18
N ALA A 436 16.30 5.94 -33.35
CA ALA A 436 17.33 6.92 -33.65
C ALA A 436 16.92 7.92 -34.75
N ARG A 437 16.52 7.43 -35.93
CA ARG A 437 16.09 8.28 -37.06
C ARG A 437 14.89 9.18 -36.75
N HIS A 438 13.98 8.72 -35.89
CA HIS A 438 12.81 9.51 -35.51
C HIS A 438 13.19 10.62 -34.52
N ILE A 439 14.10 10.34 -33.59
CA ILE A 439 14.68 11.32 -32.67
C ILE A 439 15.47 12.38 -33.47
N GLU A 440 16.33 11.95 -34.39
CA GLU A 440 17.08 12.82 -35.31
C GLU A 440 16.14 13.75 -36.10
N GLN A 441 15.06 13.22 -36.68
CA GLN A 441 14.08 14.04 -37.42
C GLN A 441 13.36 15.06 -36.53
N LEU A 442 13.01 14.70 -35.29
CA LEU A 442 12.36 15.62 -34.36
C LEU A 442 13.32 16.73 -33.90
N LEU A 443 14.60 16.40 -33.68
CA LEU A 443 15.64 17.40 -33.38
C LEU A 443 15.86 18.37 -34.55
N GLU A 444 15.94 17.85 -35.79
CA GLU A 444 16.02 18.69 -37.00
C GLU A 444 14.81 19.62 -37.13
N ASN A 445 13.59 19.10 -36.92
CA ASN A 445 12.36 19.90 -36.95
C ASN A 445 12.34 21.01 -35.87
N ILE A 446 12.85 20.72 -34.66
CA ILE A 446 12.98 21.72 -33.58
C ILE A 446 14.02 22.78 -33.95
N GLU A 447 15.16 22.40 -34.51
CA GLU A 447 16.22 23.32 -34.93
C GLU A 447 15.74 24.23 -36.07
N THR A 448 15.05 23.68 -37.08
CA THR A 448 14.44 24.46 -38.18
C THR A 448 13.41 25.46 -37.65
N ALA A 449 12.48 25.01 -36.81
CA ALA A 449 11.47 25.92 -36.23
C ALA A 449 12.10 26.97 -35.29
N ASN A 450 13.22 26.67 -34.64
CA ASN A 450 13.94 27.65 -33.82
C ASN A 450 14.63 28.72 -34.67
N LYS A 451 15.27 28.35 -35.78
CA LYS A 451 15.86 29.31 -36.75
C LYS A 451 14.80 30.22 -37.35
N GLU A 452 13.66 29.65 -37.74
CA GLU A 452 12.49 30.40 -38.25
C GLU A 452 11.99 31.45 -37.22
N ILE A 453 11.96 31.11 -35.93
CA ILE A 453 11.59 32.06 -34.86
C ILE A 453 12.65 33.16 -34.69
N GLU A 454 13.94 32.83 -34.75
CA GLU A 454 15.04 33.78 -34.62
C GLU A 454 15.12 34.75 -35.82
N GLU A 455 14.91 34.26 -37.04
CA GLU A 455 14.82 35.06 -38.27
C GLU A 455 13.63 36.03 -38.22
N LEU A 456 12.43 35.53 -37.90
CA LEU A 456 11.23 36.37 -37.76
C LEU A 456 11.34 37.37 -36.60
N GLN A 457 12.04 37.02 -35.52
CA GLN A 457 12.28 37.97 -34.43
C GLN A 457 13.21 39.11 -34.86
N ALA A 458 14.28 38.82 -35.61
CA ALA A 458 15.17 39.84 -36.13
C ALA A 458 14.45 40.78 -37.12
N GLU A 459 13.56 40.24 -37.96
CA GLU A 459 12.70 41.03 -38.87
C GLU A 459 11.74 41.95 -38.10
N ILE A 460 11.04 41.43 -37.08
CA ILE A 460 10.17 42.22 -36.18
C ILE A 460 10.94 43.36 -35.48
N GLU A 461 12.21 43.14 -35.11
CA GLU A 461 13.04 44.15 -34.44
C GLU A 461 13.46 45.31 -35.38
N ASP A 462 13.62 45.08 -36.69
CA ASP A 462 13.99 46.13 -37.67
C ASP A 462 12.87 47.17 -37.86
N TYR A 463 11.61 46.73 -37.82
CA TYR A 463 10.42 47.60 -37.82
C TYR A 463 10.27 48.45 -36.54
N GLY A 464 11.03 48.18 -35.48
CA GLY A 464 10.87 48.81 -34.16
C GLY A 464 11.33 50.28 -34.05
N ALA A 465 11.93 50.85 -35.09
CA ALA A 465 12.65 52.14 -35.04
C ALA A 465 12.08 53.25 -35.97
N SER A 466 11.00 53.01 -36.70
CA SER A 466 10.53 53.85 -37.82
C SER A 466 9.05 54.26 -37.73
N ASP A 467 8.69 55.37 -38.40
CA ASP A 467 7.29 55.78 -38.59
C ASP A 467 6.63 54.88 -39.67
N LEU A 468 6.11 53.73 -39.23
CA LEU A 468 5.55 52.70 -40.11
C LEU A 468 4.31 53.17 -40.88
N SER A 469 4.36 52.99 -42.21
CA SER A 469 3.24 53.14 -43.15
C SER A 469 2.15 52.08 -42.93
N GLU A 470 1.02 52.22 -43.63
CA GLU A 470 -0.09 51.25 -43.53
C GLU A 470 0.29 49.86 -44.09
N GLN A 471 1.22 49.79 -45.06
CA GLN A 471 1.70 48.52 -45.61
C GLN A 471 2.68 47.83 -44.66
N GLU A 472 3.69 48.55 -44.14
CA GLU A 472 4.66 47.99 -43.19
C GLU A 472 3.99 47.51 -41.89
N ARG A 473 2.88 48.14 -41.47
CA ARG A 473 2.06 47.67 -40.34
C ARG A 473 1.36 46.33 -40.61
N GLN A 474 0.97 46.07 -41.87
CA GLN A 474 0.35 44.82 -42.28
C GLN A 474 1.40 43.71 -42.36
N GLU A 475 2.55 43.99 -42.96
CA GLU A 475 3.71 43.08 -43.03
C GLU A 475 4.20 42.68 -41.62
N LEU A 476 4.36 43.67 -40.73
CA LEU A 476 4.70 43.42 -39.32
C LEU A 476 3.67 42.53 -38.61
N ALA A 477 2.37 42.72 -38.88
CA ALA A 477 1.31 41.90 -38.30
C ALA A 477 1.33 40.44 -38.80
N GLU A 478 1.74 40.22 -40.05
CA GLU A 478 1.96 38.90 -40.63
C GLU A 478 3.18 38.23 -39.98
N CYS A 479 4.31 38.94 -39.82
CA CYS A 479 5.50 38.45 -39.10
C CYS A 479 5.18 37.99 -37.67
N TRP A 480 4.36 38.75 -36.92
CA TRP A 480 3.93 38.37 -35.57
C TRP A 480 3.09 37.09 -35.52
N GLU A 481 2.22 36.87 -36.50
CA GLU A 481 1.41 35.64 -36.56
C GLU A 481 2.28 34.45 -37.03
N ASP A 482 3.18 34.63 -37.99
CA ASP A 482 4.11 33.58 -38.42
C ASP A 482 5.08 33.18 -37.30
N GLN A 483 5.63 34.15 -36.54
CA GLN A 483 6.47 33.87 -35.37
C GLN A 483 5.70 33.07 -34.32
N ARG A 484 4.41 33.38 -34.13
CA ARG A 484 3.51 32.65 -33.24
C ARG A 484 3.23 31.23 -33.76
N GLN A 485 3.01 31.04 -35.05
CA GLN A 485 2.80 29.72 -35.64
C GLN A 485 4.08 28.86 -35.61
N ALA A 486 5.25 29.45 -35.85
CA ALA A 486 6.55 28.79 -35.68
C ALA A 486 6.77 28.39 -34.21
N SER A 487 6.44 29.27 -33.27
CA SER A 487 6.48 28.98 -31.81
C SER A 487 5.56 27.82 -31.41
N ILE A 488 4.34 27.75 -31.96
CA ILE A 488 3.42 26.63 -31.72
C ILE A 488 3.95 25.33 -32.33
N ARG A 489 4.49 25.36 -33.55
CA ARG A 489 5.14 24.21 -34.20
C ARG A 489 6.29 23.69 -33.35
N LYS A 490 7.22 24.55 -32.93
CA LYS A 490 8.33 24.20 -32.04
C LYS A 490 7.85 23.55 -30.73
N GLN A 491 6.86 24.14 -30.06
CA GLN A 491 6.30 23.58 -28.81
C GLN A 491 5.63 22.20 -29.01
N ASN A 492 5.12 21.90 -30.20
CA ASN A 492 4.59 20.59 -30.52
C ASN A 492 5.70 19.57 -30.79
N TYR A 493 6.74 19.91 -31.57
CA TYR A 493 7.89 19.04 -31.76
C TYR A 493 8.65 18.77 -30.44
N ASP A 494 8.82 19.79 -29.58
CA ASP A 494 9.36 19.66 -28.22
C ASP A 494 8.53 18.69 -27.36
N PHE A 495 7.21 18.65 -27.55
CA PHE A 495 6.33 17.70 -26.87
C PHE A 495 6.44 16.29 -27.46
N GLU A 496 6.36 16.16 -28.79
CA GLU A 496 6.46 14.88 -29.51
C GLU A 496 7.79 14.17 -29.20
N LEU A 497 8.90 14.91 -29.16
CA LEU A 497 10.21 14.38 -28.77
C LEU A 497 10.18 13.86 -27.32
N LYS A 498 9.67 14.64 -26.37
CA LYS A 498 9.57 14.23 -24.96
C LYS A 498 8.65 13.03 -24.78
N GLU A 499 7.49 13.02 -25.44
CA GLU A 499 6.55 11.90 -25.42
C GLU A 499 7.20 10.64 -25.99
N TYR A 500 7.88 10.75 -27.14
CA TYR A 500 8.55 9.61 -27.78
C TYR A 500 9.67 9.03 -26.90
N LEU A 501 10.54 9.88 -26.35
CA LEU A 501 11.64 9.47 -25.47
C LEU A 501 11.11 8.77 -24.21
N ILE A 502 10.16 9.40 -23.51
CA ILE A 502 9.60 8.90 -22.26
C ILE A 502 8.83 7.60 -22.48
N THR A 503 7.91 7.55 -23.47
CA THR A 503 7.12 6.34 -23.74
C THR A 503 7.98 5.17 -24.21
N THR A 504 9.01 5.43 -25.03
CA THR A 504 9.96 4.40 -25.48
C THR A 504 10.75 3.82 -24.31
N ARG A 505 11.34 4.67 -23.45
CA ARG A 505 12.09 4.22 -22.26
C ARG A 505 11.19 3.49 -21.28
N ASN A 506 10.02 4.04 -20.97
CA ASN A 506 9.07 3.45 -20.02
C ASN A 506 8.69 2.04 -20.44
N ARG A 507 8.37 1.82 -21.72
CA ARG A 507 8.07 0.48 -22.25
C ARG A 507 9.25 -0.48 -22.09
N ILE A 508 10.46 -0.09 -22.50
CA ILE A 508 11.66 -0.93 -22.37
C ILE A 508 11.92 -1.32 -20.90
N ILE A 509 11.73 -0.40 -19.97
CA ILE A 509 11.93 -0.65 -18.53
C ILE A 509 10.80 -1.51 -17.94
N ILE A 510 9.53 -1.29 -18.32
CA ILE A 510 8.40 -2.14 -17.91
C ILE A 510 8.62 -3.58 -18.39
N ASP A 511 8.91 -3.76 -19.69
CA ASP A 511 9.22 -5.06 -20.28
C ASP A 511 10.39 -5.74 -19.54
N SER A 512 11.46 -4.99 -19.25
CA SER A 512 12.62 -5.51 -18.51
C SER A 512 12.27 -5.93 -17.09
N LEU A 513 11.49 -5.13 -16.36
CA LEU A 513 11.12 -5.41 -14.97
C LEU A 513 10.15 -6.58 -14.86
N THR A 514 9.15 -6.67 -15.73
CA THR A 514 8.21 -7.79 -15.76
C THR A 514 8.90 -9.10 -16.14
N ASN A 515 9.93 -9.06 -17.00
CA ASN A 515 10.76 -10.23 -17.28
C ASN A 515 11.65 -10.61 -16.07
N THR A 516 12.31 -9.64 -15.42
CA THR A 516 13.15 -9.89 -14.23
C THR A 516 12.34 -10.45 -13.05
N TYR A 517 11.14 -9.91 -12.81
CA TYR A 517 10.24 -10.29 -11.71
C TYR A 517 9.05 -11.13 -12.20
N ALA A 518 9.26 -11.94 -13.23
CA ALA A 518 8.22 -12.75 -13.87
C ALA A 518 7.48 -13.64 -12.86
N GLY A 519 6.15 -13.58 -12.87
CA GLY A 519 5.29 -14.28 -11.93
C GLY A 519 5.16 -13.64 -10.54
N ARG A 520 5.98 -12.63 -10.21
CA ARG A 520 5.86 -11.80 -8.99
C ARG A 520 5.16 -10.47 -9.26
N VAL A 521 5.36 -9.90 -10.45
CA VAL A 521 4.76 -8.62 -10.90
C VAL A 521 4.08 -8.81 -12.26
N THR A 522 3.09 -7.96 -12.54
CA THR A 522 2.48 -7.79 -13.86
C THR A 522 2.66 -6.34 -14.33
N ASP A 523 2.64 -6.09 -15.64
CA ASP A 523 2.83 -4.75 -16.22
C ASP A 523 1.89 -3.70 -15.62
N ALA A 524 0.65 -4.10 -15.30
CA ALA A 524 -0.37 -3.26 -14.65
C ALA A 524 -0.04 -2.79 -13.21
N ARG A 525 1.09 -3.24 -12.65
CA ARG A 525 1.65 -2.84 -11.36
C ARG A 525 3.06 -2.21 -11.47
N VAL A 526 3.57 -1.97 -12.68
CA VAL A 526 4.80 -1.22 -12.94
C VAL A 526 4.43 0.16 -13.48
N PHE A 527 4.90 1.22 -12.83
CA PHE A 527 4.61 2.60 -13.21
C PHE A 527 5.90 3.39 -13.40
N CYS A 528 5.97 4.21 -14.44
CA CYS A 528 7.06 5.16 -14.66
C CYS A 528 6.52 6.58 -14.49
N VAL A 529 7.18 7.41 -13.67
CA VAL A 529 6.64 8.70 -13.25
C VAL A 529 7.66 9.84 -13.26
N SER A 530 7.16 11.02 -13.66
CA SER A 530 7.87 12.29 -13.58
C SER A 530 7.18 13.25 -12.62
N ASN A 531 7.84 13.49 -11.48
CA ASN A 531 7.42 14.56 -10.57
C ASN A 531 7.67 15.94 -11.17
N THR A 532 8.72 16.10 -12.00
CA THR A 532 9.10 17.37 -12.63
C THR A 532 8.02 17.84 -13.59
N ILE A 533 7.63 16.97 -14.55
CA ILE A 533 6.61 17.27 -15.55
C ILE A 533 5.26 17.57 -14.87
N TYR A 534 4.90 16.79 -13.84
CA TYR A 534 3.69 17.05 -13.05
C TYR A 534 3.70 18.47 -12.47
N TRP A 535 4.73 18.83 -11.68
CA TRP A 535 4.76 20.13 -10.99
C TRP A 535 4.99 21.33 -11.91
N GLN A 536 5.62 21.16 -13.08
CA GLN A 536 5.74 22.21 -14.09
C GLN A 536 4.39 22.54 -14.75
N ASN A 537 3.51 21.55 -14.92
CA ASN A 537 2.25 21.71 -15.66
C ASN A 537 1.01 21.80 -14.75
N ARG A 538 1.13 21.46 -13.45
CA ARG A 538 0.03 21.42 -12.48
C ARG A 538 -0.82 22.71 -12.42
N THR A 539 -0.24 23.88 -12.65
CA THR A 539 -0.92 25.18 -12.59
C THR A 539 -1.16 25.83 -13.96
N ALA A 540 -0.77 25.17 -15.05
CA ALA A 540 -1.00 25.64 -16.41
C ALA A 540 -2.49 25.48 -16.81
N ARG A 541 -2.87 26.01 -17.98
CA ARG A 541 -4.26 25.90 -18.47
C ARG A 541 -4.59 24.44 -18.72
N LYS A 542 -5.79 23.98 -18.36
CA LYS A 542 -6.21 22.57 -18.45
C LYS A 542 -6.04 21.96 -19.85
N SER A 543 -6.27 22.76 -20.91
CA SER A 543 -6.05 22.37 -22.32
C SER A 543 -4.58 22.15 -22.68
N GLU A 544 -3.67 22.94 -22.11
CA GLU A 544 -2.22 22.91 -22.38
C GLU A 544 -1.54 21.86 -21.48
N ALA A 545 -1.95 21.80 -20.20
CA ALA A 545 -1.39 20.96 -19.17
C ALA A 545 -1.67 19.46 -19.37
N LYS A 546 -2.86 19.11 -19.89
CA LYS A 546 -3.35 17.72 -19.89
C LYS A 546 -2.33 16.73 -20.49
N ARG A 547 -1.80 17.02 -21.68
CA ARG A 547 -0.83 16.14 -22.37
C ARG A 547 0.42 15.86 -21.52
N TYR A 548 0.91 16.85 -20.78
CA TYR A 548 2.04 16.69 -19.87
C TYR A 548 1.66 15.98 -18.57
N LEU A 549 0.47 16.23 -18.03
CA LEU A 549 -0.01 15.56 -16.82
C LEU A 549 -0.25 14.06 -17.06
N ASP A 550 -0.79 13.70 -18.23
CA ASP A 550 -0.94 12.30 -18.68
C ASP A 550 0.45 11.65 -18.88
N LEU A 551 1.39 12.35 -19.53
CA LEU A 551 2.78 11.90 -19.73
C LEU A 551 3.58 11.77 -18.42
N SER A 552 3.17 12.48 -17.35
CA SER A 552 3.85 12.43 -16.04
C SER A 552 3.68 11.12 -15.28
N GLY A 553 2.71 10.28 -15.66
CA GLY A 553 2.39 9.00 -15.00
C GLY A 553 1.70 9.11 -13.62
N ILE A 554 1.72 10.29 -12.98
CA ILE A 554 1.18 10.50 -11.62
C ILE A 554 -0.33 10.20 -11.56
N LEU A 555 -1.09 10.60 -12.60
CA LEU A 555 -2.53 10.33 -12.71
C LEU A 555 -2.83 8.82 -12.75
N GLN A 556 -2.01 8.03 -13.44
CA GLN A 556 -2.19 6.58 -13.55
C GLN A 556 -1.90 5.88 -12.20
N VAL A 557 -0.84 6.29 -11.49
CA VAL A 557 -0.55 5.81 -10.13
C VAL A 557 -1.69 6.20 -9.18
N ARG A 558 -2.21 7.43 -9.26
CA ARG A 558 -3.31 7.89 -8.42
C ARG A 558 -4.60 7.08 -8.67
N LYS A 559 -4.96 6.85 -9.94
CA LYS A 559 -6.11 6.01 -10.35
C LYS A 559 -5.96 4.57 -9.84
N HIS A 560 -4.77 3.97 -10.00
CA HIS A 560 -4.48 2.63 -9.48
C HIS A 560 -4.59 2.59 -7.94
N CYS A 561 -3.98 3.54 -7.24
CA CYS A 561 -4.03 3.65 -5.78
C CYS A 561 -5.46 3.75 -5.23
N ILE A 562 -6.33 4.54 -5.88
CA ILE A 562 -7.76 4.62 -5.52
C ILE A 562 -8.46 3.27 -5.76
N SER A 563 -8.11 2.56 -6.83
CA SER A 563 -8.72 1.27 -7.19
C SER A 563 -8.47 0.17 -6.16
N ILE A 564 -7.33 0.23 -5.45
CA ILE A 564 -6.94 -0.74 -4.41
C ILE A 564 -8.05 -0.89 -3.36
N VAL A 565 -8.67 0.21 -2.92
CA VAL A 565 -9.71 0.16 -1.89
C VAL A 565 -10.93 -0.62 -2.38
N ALA A 566 -11.52 -0.19 -3.49
CA ALA A 566 -12.71 -0.80 -4.07
C ALA A 566 -12.48 -2.27 -4.48
N ASN A 567 -11.35 -2.56 -5.15
CA ASN A 567 -10.99 -3.92 -5.55
C ASN A 567 -10.81 -4.85 -4.34
N SER A 568 -10.17 -4.37 -3.27
CA SER A 568 -9.94 -5.17 -2.06
C SER A 568 -11.21 -5.37 -1.24
N GLN A 569 -12.10 -4.37 -1.19
CA GLN A 569 -13.45 -4.50 -0.60
C GLN A 569 -14.31 -5.49 -1.40
N ARG A 570 -14.32 -5.40 -2.74
CA ARG A 570 -14.99 -6.35 -3.63
C ARG A 570 -14.47 -7.76 -3.44
N ARG A 571 -13.15 -7.97 -3.38
CA ARG A 571 -12.55 -9.30 -3.16
C ARG A 571 -13.02 -9.90 -1.84
N ILE A 572 -12.94 -9.15 -0.74
CA ILE A 572 -13.36 -9.62 0.59
C ILE A 572 -14.87 -9.91 0.65
N ALA A 573 -15.71 -9.03 0.12
CA ALA A 573 -17.15 -9.25 0.04
C ALA A 573 -17.51 -10.45 -0.86
N THR A 574 -16.78 -10.67 -1.95
CA THR A 574 -16.95 -11.85 -2.82
C THR A 574 -16.57 -13.14 -2.10
N GLN A 575 -15.43 -13.16 -1.38
CA GLN A 575 -14.99 -14.30 -0.58
C GLN A 575 -16.01 -14.66 0.51
N TYR A 576 -16.57 -13.65 1.17
CA TYR A 576 -17.68 -13.82 2.11
C TYR A 576 -18.91 -14.47 1.44
N MET A 577 -19.36 -13.96 0.29
CA MET A 577 -20.55 -14.48 -0.41
C MET A 577 -20.36 -15.87 -1.04
N LYS A 578 -19.15 -16.19 -1.54
CA LYS A 578 -18.88 -17.42 -2.31
C LYS A 578 -18.25 -18.56 -1.52
N ASP A 579 -17.54 -18.25 -0.43
CA ASP A 579 -16.82 -19.27 0.34
C ASP A 579 -17.44 -19.42 1.75
N GLN A 580 -17.56 -18.31 2.49
CA GLN A 580 -17.97 -18.37 3.91
C GLN A 580 -19.46 -18.69 4.08
N ILE A 581 -20.32 -18.08 3.26
CA ILE A 581 -21.76 -18.40 3.30
C ILE A 581 -22.00 -19.87 2.90
N PRO A 582 -21.55 -20.38 1.73
CA PRO A 582 -21.78 -21.77 1.37
C PRO A 582 -21.18 -22.79 2.35
N ALA A 583 -20.04 -22.50 2.99
CA ALA A 583 -19.50 -23.35 4.05
C ALA A 583 -20.47 -23.50 5.23
N LEU A 584 -21.03 -22.40 5.75
CA LEU A 584 -22.04 -22.47 6.81
C LEU A 584 -23.31 -23.21 6.34
N LEU A 585 -23.74 -23.01 5.09
CA LEU A 585 -24.90 -23.72 4.55
C LEU A 585 -24.67 -25.25 4.50
N ALA A 586 -23.46 -25.68 4.13
CA ALA A 586 -23.07 -27.09 4.13
C ALA A 586 -22.97 -27.67 5.55
N ASP A 587 -22.46 -26.91 6.53
CA ASP A 587 -22.42 -27.34 7.94
C ASP A 587 -23.83 -27.48 8.54
N ILE A 588 -24.75 -26.56 8.20
CA ILE A 588 -26.17 -26.66 8.55
C ILE A 588 -26.78 -27.91 7.92
N GLU A 589 -26.49 -28.18 6.64
CA GLU A 589 -26.99 -29.38 5.97
C GLU A 589 -26.46 -30.66 6.64
N LEU A 590 -25.15 -30.75 6.90
CA LEU A 590 -24.53 -31.88 7.59
C LEU A 590 -25.15 -32.11 8.98
N TRP A 591 -25.45 -31.04 9.73
CA TRP A 591 -26.15 -31.12 11.01
C TRP A 591 -27.58 -31.67 10.85
N VAL A 592 -28.33 -31.20 9.84
CA VAL A 592 -29.66 -31.74 9.51
C VAL A 592 -29.58 -33.22 9.10
N GLN A 593 -28.58 -33.61 8.30
CA GLN A 593 -28.39 -35.00 7.87
C GLN A 593 -27.98 -35.94 9.02
N SER A 594 -27.16 -35.47 9.97
CA SER A 594 -26.68 -36.26 11.11
C SER A 594 -27.64 -36.29 12.31
N GLY A 595 -28.46 -35.26 12.51
CA GLY A 595 -29.36 -35.12 13.66
C GLY A 595 -30.84 -35.50 13.43
N ALA A 596 -31.34 -35.49 12.19
CA ALA A 596 -32.78 -35.59 11.92
C ALA A 596 -33.35 -37.03 11.96
N ARG A 597 -33.28 -37.72 13.12
CA ARG A 597 -34.11 -38.91 13.39
C ARG A 597 -35.54 -38.59 13.84
N THR A 598 -35.93 -37.30 13.84
CA THR A 598 -37.22 -36.81 14.37
C THR A 598 -37.95 -35.79 13.48
N ALA A 599 -37.40 -35.43 12.32
CA ALA A 599 -38.09 -34.61 11.31
C ALA A 599 -38.57 -35.48 10.15
N SER A 600 -39.72 -35.16 9.53
CA SER A 600 -40.21 -35.91 8.37
C SER A 600 -39.32 -35.68 7.14
N GLU A 601 -39.17 -36.71 6.31
CA GLU A 601 -38.39 -36.71 5.06
C GLU A 601 -38.62 -35.43 4.22
N GLU A 602 -39.90 -35.08 4.04
CA GLU A 602 -40.39 -33.90 3.32
C GLU A 602 -39.83 -32.57 3.83
N ARG A 603 -39.60 -32.43 5.14
CA ARG A 603 -39.04 -31.20 5.73
C ARG A 603 -37.54 -31.11 5.52
N ARG A 604 -36.87 -32.27 5.50
CA ARG A 604 -35.43 -32.39 5.19
C ARG A 604 -35.20 -31.99 3.73
N GLU A 605 -36.02 -32.55 2.84
CA GLU A 605 -35.99 -32.29 1.40
C GLU A 605 -36.30 -30.81 1.06
N ALA A 606 -37.32 -30.20 1.68
CA ALA A 606 -37.63 -28.78 1.47
C ALA A 606 -36.51 -27.84 1.94
N LEU A 607 -35.78 -28.19 3.01
CA LEU A 607 -34.64 -27.40 3.48
C LEU A 607 -33.46 -27.51 2.49
N CYS A 608 -33.09 -28.73 2.08
CA CYS A 608 -32.05 -28.97 1.07
C CYS A 608 -32.36 -28.25 -0.25
N GLN A 609 -33.58 -28.37 -0.80
CA GLN A 609 -33.98 -27.67 -2.03
C GLN A 609 -33.87 -26.13 -1.91
N THR A 610 -34.10 -25.58 -0.72
CA THR A 610 -33.94 -24.14 -0.46
C THR A 610 -32.46 -23.74 -0.40
N LEU A 611 -31.63 -24.54 0.29
CA LEU A 611 -30.18 -24.37 0.35
C LEU A 611 -29.56 -24.43 -1.06
N ASP A 612 -29.91 -25.44 -1.86
CA ASP A 612 -29.49 -25.58 -3.27
C ASP A 612 -29.88 -24.36 -4.12
N SER A 613 -31.05 -23.76 -3.87
CA SER A 613 -31.55 -22.61 -4.61
C SER A 613 -30.78 -21.34 -4.28
N VAL A 614 -30.45 -21.16 -2.99
CA VAL A 614 -29.58 -20.08 -2.52
C VAL A 614 -28.17 -20.24 -3.07
N GLU A 615 -27.59 -21.43 -3.01
CA GLU A 615 -26.22 -21.68 -3.49
C GLU A 615 -26.10 -21.44 -5.00
N ARG A 616 -27.07 -21.94 -5.80
CA ARG A 616 -27.14 -21.68 -7.25
C ARG A 616 -27.31 -20.20 -7.61
N ARG A 617 -27.76 -19.35 -6.69
CA ARG A 617 -27.85 -17.90 -6.87
C ARG A 617 -26.56 -17.19 -6.47
N LEU A 618 -25.91 -17.60 -5.38
CA LEU A 618 -24.60 -17.07 -4.96
C LEU A 618 -23.50 -17.37 -5.99
N ARG A 619 -23.58 -18.51 -6.69
CA ARG A 619 -22.67 -18.87 -7.80
C ARG A 619 -22.84 -18.03 -9.09
N LYS A 620 -23.87 -17.16 -9.18
CA LYS A 620 -24.14 -16.31 -10.37
C LYS A 620 -23.72 -14.84 -10.21
N VAL A 621 -23.52 -14.39 -8.98
CA VAL A 621 -22.74 -13.18 -8.63
C VAL A 621 -21.25 -13.54 -8.73
#